data_AF-A0A0R0GI67-F1
#
_entry.id   AF-A0A0R0GI67-F1
#
_cell.length_a   1.000
_cell.length_b   1.000
_cell.length_c   1.000
_cell.angle_alpha   90.00
_cell.angle_beta   90.00
_cell.angle_gamma   90.00
#
_symmetry.space_group_name_H-M   'P 1'
#
loop_
_entity.id
_entity.type
_entity.pdbx_description
1 polymer ?
#
loop_
_entity_poly.entity_id
_entity_poly.type
_entity_poly.pdbx_seq_one_letter_code
_entity_poly.pdbx_strand_id
1 'polypeptide(L)'
;MSWRFLQTMRAIQGALIVASSIQIVLGYSQVWGLFSRFFSPLGMAPVVGLVGLGLIQRGFPALGNCVEIGIPMLLLVVGLSQYLKHVRPFRDIPIFERFPVLICVTIVWIYSVILTASGAYRHKPTITQNSCRTDRANLISTAPWFMFPYPLQWGPPTFSAGHSFAMMSAVIVSMVESTGAYKAASRLAIATPPPAYVLSRGIGWQGIGILLDGLYGTGTGSTVSVENVGLLGLTRVGSRRVVQISAGFMIFFSTLGKFGAVFASIPFPIFAALYCVLFGLVAAVGISFLQFTNMNSMRNLIITGLTLFLGISVPQFSNQYWTSSHHGPVHTNAGWFNAFLNTIFSSPATVGLIVAVLLDNTLEVERSKKDRGMPWWVKFRTFRGDNRNEEFYTLPFNLNRFFPPT
;
A
#
# COMPACT_ATOMS: atom_id res chain seq x y z
N MET A 1 11.10 9.89 -28.24
CA MET A 1 10.37 10.26 -27.00
C MET A 1 9.61 11.56 -27.26
N SER A 2 8.34 11.68 -26.87
CA SER A 2 7.53 12.86 -27.19
C SER A 2 7.83 14.03 -26.23
N TRP A 3 7.71 15.26 -26.72
CA TRP A 3 7.94 16.47 -25.90
C TRP A 3 6.98 16.56 -24.71
N ARG A 4 5.70 16.20 -24.91
CA ARG A 4 4.69 16.16 -23.85
C ARG A 4 5.07 15.18 -22.73
N PHE A 5 5.62 14.02 -23.08
CA PHE A 5 6.09 13.05 -22.09
C PHE A 5 7.19 13.64 -21.20
N LEU A 6 8.20 14.27 -21.81
CA LEU A 6 9.31 14.86 -21.07
C LEU A 6 8.83 15.96 -20.11
N GLN A 7 7.90 16.81 -20.55
CA GLN A 7 7.32 17.85 -19.71
C GLN A 7 6.55 17.28 -18.51
N THR A 8 5.71 16.28 -18.75
CA THR A 8 4.93 15.64 -17.68
C THR A 8 5.84 14.97 -16.67
N MET A 9 6.88 14.24 -17.11
CA MET A 9 7.83 13.60 -16.20
C MET A 9 8.57 14.64 -15.36
N ARG A 10 9.08 15.72 -15.96
CA ARG A 10 9.78 16.79 -15.23
C ARG A 10 8.89 17.50 -14.21
N ALA A 11 7.60 17.66 -14.52
CA ALA A 11 6.62 18.24 -13.60
C ALA A 11 6.32 17.30 -12.43
N ILE A 12 6.17 16.01 -12.69
CA ILE A 12 6.00 14.98 -11.64
C ILE A 12 7.24 14.92 -10.74
N GLN A 13 8.44 14.96 -11.32
CA GLN A 13 9.69 14.98 -10.55
C GLN A 13 9.75 16.17 -9.58
N GLY A 14 9.48 17.38 -10.06
CA GLY A 14 9.44 18.58 -9.21
C GLY A 14 8.38 18.47 -8.11
N ALA A 15 7.18 18.00 -8.46
CA ALA A 15 6.10 17.81 -7.50
C ALA A 15 6.42 16.77 -6.42
N LEU A 16 7.04 15.64 -6.78
CA LEU A 16 7.48 14.60 -5.83
C LEU A 16 8.57 15.12 -4.89
N ILE A 17 9.58 15.84 -5.42
CA ILE A 17 10.64 16.45 -4.61
C ILE A 17 10.04 17.40 -3.58
N VAL A 18 9.14 18.31 -4.00
CA VAL A 18 8.48 19.24 -3.08
C VAL A 18 7.63 18.50 -2.04
N ALA A 19 6.78 17.56 -2.48
CA ALA A 19 5.89 16.85 -1.57
C ALA A 19 6.65 15.96 -0.57
N SER A 20 7.79 15.39 -0.96
CA SER A 20 8.64 14.57 -0.09
C SER A 20 9.11 15.34 1.15
N SER A 21 9.37 16.64 1.02
CA SER A 21 9.83 17.49 2.12
C SER A 21 8.87 17.49 3.30
N ILE A 22 7.55 17.38 3.04
CA ILE A 22 6.53 17.34 4.08
C ILE A 22 6.62 16.07 4.91
N GLN A 23 6.75 14.91 4.27
CA GLN A 23 6.90 13.64 4.99
C GLN A 23 8.21 13.58 5.77
N ILE A 24 9.30 14.08 5.20
CA ILE A 24 10.61 14.16 5.86
C ILE A 24 10.49 15.04 7.11
N VAL A 25 9.95 16.26 6.95
CA VAL A 25 9.79 17.21 8.06
C VAL A 25 8.84 16.65 9.11
N LEU A 26 7.62 16.24 8.77
CA LEU A 26 6.63 15.74 9.73
C LEU A 26 7.06 14.42 10.40
N GLY A 27 7.79 13.57 9.66
CA GLY A 27 8.31 12.30 10.15
C GLY A 27 9.44 12.46 11.15
N TYR A 28 10.51 13.18 10.79
CA TYR A 28 11.68 13.36 11.66
C TYR A 28 11.44 14.35 12.80
N SER A 29 10.55 15.34 12.63
CA SER A 29 10.15 16.26 13.73
C SER A 29 9.26 15.60 14.79
N GLN A 30 8.85 14.34 14.60
CA GLN A 30 7.94 13.61 15.52
C GLN A 30 6.53 14.21 15.62
N VAL A 31 6.16 15.17 14.77
CA VAL A 31 4.81 15.75 14.73
C VAL A 31 3.77 14.68 14.40
N TRP A 32 4.09 13.75 13.50
CA TRP A 32 3.20 12.61 13.22
C TRP A 32 3.06 11.68 14.43
N GLY A 33 4.15 11.47 15.17
CA GLY A 33 4.14 10.75 16.44
C GLY A 33 3.20 11.40 17.47
N LEU A 34 3.17 12.74 17.56
CA LEU A 34 2.24 13.47 18.40
C LEU A 34 0.78 13.24 17.97
N PHE A 35 0.50 13.33 16.66
CA PHE A 35 -0.84 13.06 16.12
C PHE A 35 -1.30 11.63 16.39
N SER A 36 -0.37 10.66 16.38
CA SER A 36 -0.67 9.28 16.74
C SER A 36 -1.18 9.08 18.17
N ARG A 37 -1.05 10.10 19.04
CA ARG A 37 -1.64 10.11 20.39
C ARG A 37 -3.16 10.27 20.40
N PHE A 38 -3.78 10.65 19.29
CA PHE A 38 -5.25 10.66 19.19
C PHE A 38 -5.82 9.29 18.79
N PHE A 39 -4.95 8.34 18.44
CA PHE A 39 -5.36 7.01 17.99
C PHE A 39 -5.63 6.07 19.16
N SER A 40 -6.75 5.34 19.08
CA SER A 40 -7.10 4.20 19.92
C SER A 40 -7.15 2.90 19.10
N PRO A 41 -7.12 1.73 19.75
CA PRO A 41 -7.42 0.46 19.07
C PRO A 41 -8.79 0.47 18.37
N LEU A 42 -9.81 1.05 19.01
CA LEU A 42 -11.17 1.17 18.45
C LEU A 42 -11.17 1.96 17.14
N GLY A 43 -10.57 3.15 17.13
CA GLY A 43 -10.56 4.00 15.95
C GLY A 43 -9.65 3.46 14.85
N MET A 44 -8.56 2.78 15.20
CA MET A 44 -7.60 2.27 14.22
C MET A 44 -8.03 0.96 13.58
N ALA A 45 -8.86 0.15 14.23
CA ALA A 45 -9.38 -1.09 13.66
C ALA A 45 -10.08 -0.88 12.31
N PRO A 46 -11.08 0.01 12.17
CA PRO A 46 -11.71 0.28 10.89
C PRO A 46 -10.77 1.00 9.91
N VAL A 47 -9.84 1.86 10.38
CA VAL A 47 -8.85 2.53 9.51
C VAL A 47 -7.93 1.52 8.84
N VAL A 48 -7.35 0.60 9.60
CA VAL A 48 -6.53 -0.50 9.07
C VAL A 48 -7.36 -1.39 8.15
N GLY A 49 -8.62 -1.64 8.51
CA GLY A 49 -9.60 -2.33 7.66
C GLY A 49 -9.76 -1.67 6.29
N LEU A 50 -9.92 -0.35 6.29
CA LEU A 50 -10.10 0.49 5.10
C LEU A 50 -8.84 0.65 4.26
N VAL A 51 -7.64 0.47 4.83
CA VAL A 51 -6.40 0.38 4.03
C VAL A 51 -6.45 -0.82 3.08
N GLY A 52 -7.04 -1.95 3.52
CA GLY A 52 -7.30 -3.11 2.66
C GLY A 52 -8.55 -2.93 1.80
N LEU A 53 -9.72 -2.75 2.42
CA LEU A 53 -11.01 -2.67 1.72
C LEU A 53 -11.10 -1.49 0.75
N GLY A 54 -10.40 -0.39 1.03
CA GLY A 54 -10.38 0.79 0.20
C GLY A 54 -9.79 0.58 -1.19
N LEU A 55 -8.99 -0.47 -1.36
CA LEU A 55 -8.36 -0.84 -2.64
C LEU A 55 -9.20 -1.86 -3.43
N ILE A 56 -10.48 -2.03 -3.11
CA ILE A 56 -11.37 -3.01 -3.76
C ILE A 56 -11.41 -2.87 -5.29
N GLN A 57 -11.31 -1.64 -5.81
CA GLN A 57 -11.31 -1.37 -7.26
C GLN A 57 -10.08 -1.95 -7.97
N ARG A 58 -8.96 -2.15 -7.25
CA ARG A 58 -7.74 -2.78 -7.77
C ARG A 58 -7.80 -4.31 -7.73
N GLY A 59 -8.75 -4.88 -7.00
CA GLY A 59 -8.97 -6.33 -6.90
C GLY A 59 -9.87 -6.85 -8.01
N PHE A 60 -11.07 -7.32 -7.65
CA PHE A 60 -11.95 -8.06 -8.57
C PHE A 60 -12.34 -7.27 -9.84
N PRO A 61 -12.61 -5.95 -9.81
CA PRO A 61 -12.90 -5.20 -11.02
C PRO A 61 -11.75 -5.24 -12.04
N ALA A 62 -10.50 -5.18 -11.58
CA ALA A 62 -9.33 -5.31 -12.46
C ALA A 62 -9.08 -6.75 -12.93
N LEU A 63 -9.39 -7.73 -12.07
CA LEU A 63 -9.39 -9.16 -12.43
C LEU A 63 -10.42 -9.45 -13.53
N GLY A 64 -11.61 -8.86 -13.42
CA GLY A 64 -12.73 -9.04 -14.35
C GLY A 64 -12.43 -8.61 -15.78
N ASN A 65 -11.39 -7.79 -16.00
CA ASN A 65 -10.92 -7.46 -17.35
C ASN A 65 -10.36 -8.67 -18.11
N CYS A 66 -9.96 -9.73 -17.40
CA CYS A 66 -9.57 -11.02 -17.98
C CYS A 66 -9.90 -12.17 -17.02
N VAL A 67 -11.15 -12.59 -17.04
CA VAL A 67 -11.69 -13.62 -16.14
C VAL A 67 -10.97 -14.96 -16.35
N GLU A 68 -10.60 -15.28 -17.59
CA GLU A 68 -9.97 -16.54 -17.99
C GLU A 68 -8.60 -16.77 -17.35
N ILE A 69 -7.86 -15.69 -17.04
CA ILE A 69 -6.56 -15.76 -16.35
C ILE A 69 -6.74 -15.46 -14.87
N GLY A 70 -7.61 -14.50 -14.55
CA GLY A 70 -7.83 -13.99 -13.21
C GLY A 70 -8.47 -14.99 -12.25
N ILE A 71 -9.53 -15.69 -12.67
CA ILE A 71 -10.21 -16.68 -11.80
C ILE A 71 -9.29 -17.87 -11.50
N PRO A 72 -8.60 -18.50 -12.48
CA PRO A 72 -7.65 -19.56 -12.17
C PRO A 72 -6.56 -19.12 -11.19
N MET A 73 -6.04 -17.89 -11.32
CA MET A 73 -5.08 -17.35 -10.36
C MET A 73 -5.66 -17.26 -8.95
N LEU A 74 -6.87 -16.70 -8.81
CA LEU A 74 -7.53 -16.57 -7.51
C LEU A 74 -7.77 -17.93 -6.86
N LEU A 75 -8.33 -18.89 -7.61
CA LEU A 75 -8.59 -20.24 -7.13
C LEU A 75 -7.30 -20.98 -6.77
N LEU A 76 -6.25 -20.86 -7.60
CA LEU A 76 -4.98 -21.52 -7.37
C LEU A 76 -4.26 -20.95 -6.14
N VAL A 77 -4.26 -19.63 -5.94
CA VAL A 77 -3.68 -19.01 -4.74
C VAL A 77 -4.41 -19.45 -3.49
N VAL A 78 -5.75 -19.44 -3.48
CA VAL A 78 -6.52 -19.91 -2.32
C VAL A 78 -6.32 -21.41 -2.09
N GLY A 79 -6.38 -22.22 -3.16
CA GLY A 79 -6.14 -23.66 -3.13
C GLY A 79 -4.77 -24.04 -2.56
N LEU A 80 -3.69 -23.45 -3.11
CA LEU A 80 -2.32 -23.75 -2.67
C LEU A 80 -2.05 -23.19 -1.27
N SER A 81 -2.48 -21.97 -0.96
CA SER A 81 -2.16 -21.34 0.32
C SER A 81 -2.98 -21.86 1.51
N GLN A 82 -4.25 -22.25 1.29
CA GLN A 82 -5.14 -22.68 2.37
C GLN A 82 -5.31 -24.21 2.43
N TYR A 83 -5.58 -24.86 1.30
CA TYR A 83 -5.94 -26.29 1.28
C TYR A 83 -4.72 -27.20 1.17
N LEU A 84 -3.78 -26.92 0.27
CA LEU A 84 -2.58 -27.76 0.07
C LEU A 84 -1.44 -27.44 1.03
N LYS A 85 -1.66 -26.53 1.98
CA LYS A 85 -0.65 -26.08 2.93
C LYS A 85 0.01 -27.21 3.73
N HIS A 86 -0.75 -28.26 4.06
CA HIS A 86 -0.27 -29.40 4.86
C HIS A 86 0.39 -30.48 4.00
N VAL A 87 0.26 -30.40 2.67
CA VAL A 87 0.91 -31.32 1.75
C VAL A 87 2.39 -30.93 1.64
N ARG A 88 3.27 -31.82 2.09
CA ARG A 88 4.73 -31.61 2.05
C ARG A 88 5.34 -32.55 1.01
N PRO A 89 5.49 -32.13 -0.26
CA PRO A 89 6.14 -32.96 -1.27
C PRO A 89 7.62 -33.22 -0.95
N PHE A 90 8.28 -32.28 -0.28
CA PHE A 90 9.65 -32.43 0.20
C PHE A 90 9.67 -32.38 1.72
N ARG A 91 10.33 -33.37 2.35
CA ARG A 91 10.22 -33.70 3.78
C ARG A 91 10.62 -32.54 4.71
N ASP A 92 11.51 -31.64 4.27
CA ASP A 92 12.14 -30.62 5.12
C ASP A 92 11.81 -29.16 4.76
N ILE A 93 11.09 -28.90 3.65
CA ILE A 93 10.79 -27.52 3.20
C ILE A 93 9.29 -27.36 2.93
N PRO A 94 8.58 -26.51 3.68
CA PRO A 94 7.17 -26.23 3.42
C PRO A 94 7.04 -25.27 2.22
N ILE A 95 7.21 -25.81 1.01
CA ILE A 95 7.26 -25.05 -0.25
C ILE A 95 5.94 -24.30 -0.50
N PHE A 96 4.80 -24.97 -0.36
CA PHE A 96 3.47 -24.37 -0.60
C PHE A 96 3.05 -23.35 0.46
N GLU A 97 3.61 -23.41 1.67
CA GLU A 97 3.36 -22.39 2.71
C GLU A 97 4.16 -21.11 2.45
N ARG A 98 5.42 -21.25 1.99
CA ARG A 98 6.35 -20.11 1.87
C ARG A 98 6.37 -19.45 0.50
N PHE A 99 6.16 -20.22 -0.57
CA PHE A 99 6.24 -19.74 -1.95
C PHE A 99 4.95 -19.89 -2.79
N PRO A 100 3.73 -19.87 -2.20
CA PRO A 100 2.50 -20.11 -2.98
C PRO A 100 2.33 -19.08 -4.09
N VAL A 101 2.61 -17.81 -3.82
CA VAL A 101 2.46 -16.72 -4.79
C VAL A 101 3.39 -16.89 -5.99
N LEU A 102 4.67 -17.22 -5.76
CA LEU A 102 5.63 -17.42 -6.87
C LEU A 102 5.22 -18.61 -7.76
N ILE A 103 4.78 -19.71 -7.14
CA ILE A 103 4.31 -20.90 -7.86
C ILE A 103 3.06 -20.57 -8.68
N CYS A 104 2.06 -19.92 -8.07
CA CYS A 104 0.83 -19.55 -8.76
C CYS A 104 1.10 -18.59 -9.93
N VAL A 105 1.87 -17.53 -9.71
CA VAL A 105 2.23 -16.57 -10.77
C VAL A 105 2.93 -17.28 -11.91
N THR A 106 3.88 -18.18 -11.63
CA THR A 106 4.62 -18.90 -12.66
C THR A 106 3.70 -19.81 -13.49
N ILE A 107 2.86 -20.61 -12.83
CA ILE A 107 1.93 -21.53 -13.50
C ILE A 107 0.92 -20.76 -14.36
N VAL A 108 0.29 -19.73 -13.80
CA VAL A 108 -0.74 -18.96 -14.51
C VAL A 108 -0.13 -18.08 -15.61
N TRP A 109 1.09 -17.59 -15.41
CA TRP A 109 1.82 -16.88 -16.47
C TRP A 109 2.13 -17.82 -17.65
N ILE A 110 2.65 -19.03 -17.40
CA ILE A 110 2.85 -20.04 -18.47
C ILE A 110 1.53 -20.37 -19.17
N TYR A 111 0.45 -20.56 -18.42
CA TYR A 111 -0.89 -20.76 -18.97
C TYR A 111 -1.33 -19.57 -19.86
N SER A 112 -1.10 -18.33 -19.43
CA SER A 112 -1.42 -17.14 -20.22
C SER A 112 -0.59 -17.02 -21.51
N VAL A 113 0.67 -17.47 -21.48
CA VAL A 113 1.53 -17.55 -22.67
C VAL A 113 0.96 -18.57 -23.66
N ILE A 114 0.56 -19.76 -23.19
CA ILE A 114 -0.06 -20.80 -24.03
C ILE A 114 -1.35 -20.28 -24.67
N LEU A 115 -2.22 -19.62 -23.91
CA LEU A 115 -3.45 -19.02 -24.45
C LEU A 115 -3.18 -17.90 -25.48
N THR A 116 -2.13 -17.12 -25.26
CA THR A 116 -1.73 -16.07 -26.20
C THR A 116 -1.20 -16.70 -27.50
N ALA A 117 -0.35 -17.72 -27.40
CA ALA A 117 0.24 -18.43 -28.53
C ALA A 117 -0.79 -19.23 -29.34
N SER A 118 -1.77 -19.86 -28.69
CA SER A 118 -2.85 -20.60 -29.35
C SER A 118 -3.83 -19.71 -30.12
N GLY A 119 -3.71 -18.39 -29.99
CA GLY A 119 -4.53 -17.43 -30.72
C GLY A 119 -5.89 -17.16 -30.10
N ALA A 120 -6.14 -17.60 -28.85
CA ALA A 120 -7.41 -17.45 -28.14
C ALA A 120 -7.91 -15.98 -28.07
N TYR A 121 -6.98 -15.02 -28.12
CA TYR A 121 -7.28 -13.59 -28.03
C TYR A 121 -7.24 -12.83 -29.37
N ARG A 122 -7.00 -13.48 -30.53
CA ARG A 122 -6.83 -12.78 -31.83
C ARG A 122 -8.08 -12.02 -32.30
N HIS A 123 -9.26 -12.55 -32.01
CA HIS A 123 -10.56 -11.97 -32.45
C HIS A 123 -11.38 -11.38 -31.29
N LYS A 124 -10.76 -11.13 -30.15
CA LYS A 124 -11.43 -10.54 -28.97
C LYS A 124 -11.38 -9.00 -29.02
N PRO A 125 -12.24 -8.28 -28.28
CA PRO A 125 -12.19 -6.82 -28.20
C PRO A 125 -10.83 -6.32 -27.71
N THR A 126 -10.43 -5.11 -28.14
CA THR A 126 -9.11 -4.51 -27.82
C THR A 126 -8.84 -4.43 -26.31
N ILE A 127 -9.87 -4.22 -25.49
CA ILE A 127 -9.75 -4.16 -24.03
C ILE A 127 -9.29 -5.51 -23.45
N THR A 128 -9.87 -6.60 -23.95
CA THR A 128 -9.51 -7.97 -23.58
C THR A 128 -8.13 -8.33 -24.12
N GLN A 129 -7.84 -7.94 -25.38
CA GLN A 129 -6.52 -8.15 -25.96
C GLN A 129 -5.43 -7.44 -25.16
N ASN A 130 -5.68 -6.21 -24.74
CA ASN A 130 -4.79 -5.49 -23.86
C ASN A 130 -4.67 -6.31 -22.57
N SER A 131 -5.74 -6.48 -21.80
CA SER A 131 -5.67 -7.04 -20.44
C SER A 131 -5.14 -8.47 -20.34
N CYS A 132 -5.42 -9.33 -21.32
CA CYS A 132 -5.12 -10.76 -21.26
C CYS A 132 -3.81 -11.19 -21.94
N ARG A 133 -3.35 -10.46 -22.97
CA ARG A 133 -2.20 -10.91 -23.78
C ARG A 133 -0.86 -10.67 -23.10
N THR A 134 0.06 -11.60 -23.32
CA THR A 134 1.44 -11.55 -22.82
C THR A 134 2.43 -10.98 -23.83
N ASP A 135 2.12 -11.01 -25.13
CA ASP A 135 3.00 -10.60 -26.24
C ASP A 135 2.90 -9.10 -26.57
N ARG A 136 2.53 -8.27 -25.59
CA ARG A 136 2.33 -6.83 -25.80
C ARG A 136 3.59 -6.19 -26.40
N ALA A 137 3.41 -5.50 -27.52
CA ALA A 137 4.36 -4.58 -28.14
C ALA A 137 5.81 -5.10 -28.32
N ASN A 138 6.01 -6.43 -28.43
CA ASN A 138 7.36 -7.01 -28.56
C ASN A 138 8.34 -6.47 -27.49
N LEU A 139 7.84 -6.23 -26.27
CA LEU A 139 8.61 -5.61 -25.18
C LEU A 139 9.91 -6.38 -24.89
N ILE A 140 9.86 -7.70 -24.96
CA ILE A 140 11.00 -8.57 -24.68
C ILE A 140 12.08 -8.45 -25.77
N SER A 141 11.71 -8.35 -27.06
CA SER A 141 12.71 -8.25 -28.13
C SER A 141 13.32 -6.85 -28.21
N THR A 142 12.52 -5.81 -27.95
CA THR A 142 12.92 -4.40 -28.05
C THR A 142 13.67 -3.87 -26.81
N ALA A 143 13.50 -4.49 -25.64
CA ALA A 143 14.17 -4.01 -24.42
C ALA A 143 15.70 -4.17 -24.48
N PRO A 144 16.48 -3.20 -23.98
CA PRO A 144 17.92 -3.33 -23.87
C PRO A 144 18.31 -4.42 -22.85
N TRP A 145 19.48 -5.02 -23.00
CA TRP A 145 20.01 -5.98 -22.02
C TRP A 145 20.35 -5.31 -20.69
N PHE A 146 20.99 -4.14 -20.75
CA PHE A 146 21.36 -3.34 -19.59
C PHE A 146 20.77 -1.93 -19.71
N MET A 147 20.16 -1.46 -18.64
CA MET A 147 19.63 -0.10 -18.53
C MET A 147 19.88 0.39 -17.11
N PHE A 148 20.79 1.35 -16.96
CA PHE A 148 21.10 1.93 -15.66
C PHE A 148 20.24 3.18 -15.43
N PRO A 149 19.34 3.19 -14.43
CA PRO A 149 18.63 4.41 -14.06
C PRO A 149 19.62 5.39 -13.45
N TYR A 150 19.59 6.64 -13.88
CA TYR A 150 20.43 7.71 -13.35
C TYR A 150 19.55 8.88 -12.89
N PRO A 151 19.99 9.64 -11.87
CA PRO A 151 19.24 10.78 -11.38
C PRO A 151 19.05 11.81 -12.50
N LEU A 152 17.85 12.40 -12.53
CA LEU A 152 17.43 13.42 -13.49
C LEU A 152 17.44 12.97 -14.96
N GLN A 153 17.20 11.68 -15.22
CA GLN A 153 17.17 11.12 -16.58
C GLN A 153 16.17 11.78 -17.54
N TRP A 154 15.14 12.46 -17.04
CA TRP A 154 14.17 13.18 -17.86
C TRP A 154 14.46 14.69 -18.00
N GLY A 155 15.60 15.15 -17.48
CA GLY A 155 16.00 16.56 -17.44
C GLY A 155 15.73 17.24 -16.09
N PRO A 156 15.99 18.56 -15.97
CA PRO A 156 15.86 19.27 -14.70
C PRO A 156 14.39 19.41 -14.28
N PRO A 157 14.06 19.19 -12.99
CA PRO A 157 12.68 19.17 -12.51
C PRO A 157 12.02 20.53 -12.68
N THR A 158 10.72 20.54 -12.97
CA THR A 158 9.93 21.76 -13.08
C THR A 158 9.01 21.90 -11.88
N PHE A 159 9.08 23.04 -11.20
CA PHE A 159 8.31 23.31 -9.99
C PHE A 159 7.08 24.14 -10.32
N SER A 160 5.95 23.45 -10.51
CA SER A 160 4.64 24.09 -10.64
C SER A 160 3.89 23.98 -9.31
N ALA A 161 3.39 25.10 -8.80
CA ALA A 161 2.67 25.14 -7.53
C ALA A 161 1.45 24.21 -7.54
N GLY A 162 0.66 24.22 -8.61
CA GLY A 162 -0.56 23.40 -8.71
C GLY A 162 -0.28 21.89 -8.60
N HIS A 163 0.70 21.38 -9.35
CA HIS A 163 1.09 19.97 -9.29
C HIS A 163 1.74 19.61 -7.94
N SER A 164 2.49 20.55 -7.35
CA SER A 164 3.12 20.34 -6.04
C SER A 164 2.07 20.19 -4.94
N PHE A 165 1.08 21.08 -4.86
CA PHE A 165 0.01 20.98 -3.86
C PHE A 165 -0.84 19.70 -4.00
N ALA A 166 -1.11 19.28 -5.24
CA ALA A 166 -1.81 18.02 -5.50
C ALA A 166 -0.98 16.80 -5.06
N MET A 167 0.34 16.85 -5.21
CA MET A 167 1.21 15.77 -4.73
C MET A 167 1.36 15.80 -3.20
N MET A 168 1.36 17.00 -2.59
CA MET A 168 1.38 17.16 -1.13
C MET A 168 0.16 16.50 -0.47
N SER A 169 -1.05 16.64 -1.04
CA SER A 169 -2.24 15.94 -0.51
C SER A 169 -2.12 14.42 -0.63
N ALA A 170 -1.62 13.92 -1.77
CA ALA A 170 -1.39 12.49 -1.97
C ALA A 170 -0.38 11.94 -0.97
N VAL A 171 0.67 12.69 -0.67
CA VAL A 171 1.69 12.35 0.32
C VAL A 171 1.09 12.30 1.73
N ILE A 172 0.20 13.24 2.12
CA ILE A 172 -0.51 13.20 3.41
C ILE A 172 -1.44 11.98 3.50
N VAL A 173 -2.20 11.69 2.43
CA VAL A 173 -3.02 10.49 2.33
C VAL A 173 -2.17 9.23 2.52
N SER A 174 -1.02 9.15 1.85
CA SER A 174 -0.12 8.00 1.96
C SER A 174 0.47 7.84 3.36
N MET A 175 0.60 8.91 4.16
CA MET A 175 1.03 8.83 5.57
C MET A 175 -0.01 8.11 6.43
N VAL A 176 -1.29 8.41 6.20
CA VAL A 176 -2.41 7.77 6.91
C VAL A 176 -2.48 6.29 6.55
N GLU A 177 -2.45 5.98 5.26
CA GLU A 177 -2.49 4.60 4.76
C GLU A 177 -1.30 3.79 5.26
N SER A 178 -0.10 4.37 5.22
CA SER A 178 1.13 3.74 5.70
C SER A 178 1.08 3.49 7.21
N THR A 179 0.47 4.39 7.99
CA THR A 179 0.27 4.18 9.43
C THR A 179 -0.61 2.97 9.72
N GLY A 180 -1.68 2.79 8.95
CA GLY A 180 -2.52 1.59 9.04
C GLY A 180 -1.75 0.32 8.63
N ALA A 181 -1.00 0.40 7.53
CA ALA A 181 -0.19 -0.69 7.03
C ALA A 181 0.92 -1.12 8.01
N TYR A 182 1.60 -0.17 8.69
CA TYR A 182 2.59 -0.48 9.72
C TYR A 182 1.98 -1.26 10.89
N LYS A 183 0.77 -0.91 11.33
CA LYS A 183 0.07 -1.63 12.40
C LYS A 183 -0.41 -3.01 11.96
N ALA A 184 -0.89 -3.14 10.72
CA ALA A 184 -1.21 -4.45 10.16
C ALA A 184 0.04 -5.34 10.05
N ALA A 185 1.16 -4.79 9.58
CA ALA A 185 2.43 -5.49 9.44
C ALA A 185 2.96 -5.96 10.78
N SER A 186 2.95 -5.13 11.82
CA SER A 186 3.40 -5.55 13.15
C SER A 186 2.54 -6.69 13.70
N ARG A 187 1.22 -6.64 13.48
CA ARG A 187 0.30 -7.69 13.93
C ARG A 187 0.55 -9.02 13.21
N LEU A 188 0.76 -8.99 11.89
CA LEU A 188 1.06 -10.18 11.09
C LEU A 188 2.47 -10.72 11.33
N ALA A 189 3.44 -9.86 11.65
CA ALA A 189 4.79 -10.24 12.02
C ALA A 189 4.90 -10.75 13.48
N ILE A 190 3.81 -10.71 14.25
CA ILE A 190 3.79 -11.04 15.69
C ILE A 190 4.76 -10.12 16.48
N ALA A 191 4.99 -8.91 15.97
CA ALA A 191 5.73 -7.88 16.67
C ALA A 191 4.81 -7.12 17.64
N THR A 192 5.43 -6.40 18.58
CA THR A 192 4.71 -5.41 19.39
C THR A 192 4.10 -4.32 18.49
N PRO A 193 2.99 -3.68 18.86
CA PRO A 193 2.49 -2.52 18.13
C PRO A 193 3.55 -1.41 18.03
N PRO A 194 3.71 -0.76 16.87
CA PRO A 194 4.78 0.20 16.67
C PRO A 194 4.54 1.44 17.56
N PRO A 195 5.51 1.84 18.40
CA PRO A 195 5.39 3.05 19.20
C PRO A 195 5.39 4.29 18.31
N ALA A 196 4.89 5.41 18.86
CA ALA A 196 4.72 6.67 18.13
C ALA A 196 6.01 7.14 17.43
N TYR A 197 7.15 7.00 18.11
CA TYR A 197 8.46 7.34 17.58
C TYR A 197 8.83 6.53 16.31
N VAL A 198 8.59 5.22 16.35
CA VAL A 198 8.90 4.32 15.24
C VAL A 198 7.99 4.59 14.04
N LEU A 199 6.71 4.88 14.30
CA LEU A 199 5.75 5.30 13.27
C LEU A 199 6.23 6.58 12.57
N SER A 200 6.55 7.62 13.32
CA SER A 200 7.00 8.90 12.76
C SER A 200 8.32 8.75 11.97
N ARG A 201 9.26 7.97 12.51
CA ARG A 201 10.51 7.65 11.83
C ARG A 201 10.28 6.88 10.52
N GLY A 202 9.33 5.94 10.50
CA GLY A 202 8.95 5.21 9.28
C GLY A 202 8.41 6.14 8.19
N ILE A 203 7.59 7.12 8.57
CA ILE A 203 7.12 8.17 7.65
C ILE A 203 8.27 9.04 7.13
N GLY A 204 9.25 9.38 7.98
CA GLY A 204 10.44 10.12 7.56
C GLY A 204 11.24 9.39 6.47
N TRP A 205 11.47 8.08 6.65
CA TRP A 205 12.12 7.24 5.65
C TRP A 205 11.31 7.07 4.36
N GLN A 206 9.99 7.00 4.47
CA GLN A 206 9.11 7.01 3.31
C GLN A 206 9.26 8.30 2.50
N GLY A 207 9.35 9.45 3.18
CA GLY A 207 9.62 10.75 2.54
C GLY A 207 10.95 10.76 1.80
N ILE A 208 12.01 10.20 2.37
CA ILE A 208 13.30 10.03 1.66
C ILE A 208 13.13 9.16 0.41
N GLY A 209 12.33 8.09 0.48
CA GLY A 209 11.99 7.28 -0.69
C GLY A 209 11.34 8.11 -1.79
N ILE A 210 10.33 8.92 -1.46
CA ILE A 210 9.64 9.81 -2.42
C ILE A 210 10.59 10.87 -3.00
N LEU A 211 11.55 11.37 -2.21
CA LEU A 211 12.58 12.27 -2.71
C LEU A 211 13.43 11.59 -3.78
N LEU A 212 13.88 10.36 -3.52
CA LEU A 212 14.64 9.56 -4.48
C LEU A 212 13.80 9.23 -5.73
N ASP A 213 12.51 8.96 -5.58
CA ASP A 213 11.59 8.75 -6.69
C ASP A 213 11.50 9.97 -7.61
N GLY A 214 11.43 11.18 -7.02
CA GLY A 214 11.47 12.43 -7.75
C GLY A 214 12.82 12.68 -8.44
N LEU A 215 13.94 12.31 -7.80
CA LEU A 215 15.27 12.46 -8.39
C LEU A 215 15.49 11.49 -9.56
N TYR A 216 15.17 10.21 -9.42
CA TYR A 216 15.32 9.21 -10.49
C TYR A 216 14.18 9.25 -11.51
N GLY A 217 13.10 9.98 -11.21
CA GLY A 217 11.97 10.15 -12.12
C GLY A 217 11.19 8.87 -12.35
N THR A 218 10.82 8.18 -11.29
CA THR A 218 10.05 6.93 -11.35
C THR A 218 8.61 7.13 -11.86
N GLY A 219 8.09 8.36 -11.80
CA GLY A 219 6.74 8.73 -12.22
C GLY A 219 5.67 8.49 -11.15
N THR A 220 6.00 7.82 -10.06
CA THR A 220 5.11 7.50 -8.94
C THR A 220 5.85 7.61 -7.61
N GLY A 221 5.19 8.07 -6.54
CA GLY A 221 5.80 8.12 -5.21
C GLY A 221 5.72 6.79 -4.46
N SER A 222 6.75 6.51 -3.66
CA SER A 222 6.84 5.35 -2.77
C SER A 222 5.90 5.46 -1.57
N THR A 223 5.29 4.33 -1.21
CA THR A 223 4.46 4.18 -0.02
C THR A 223 4.62 2.78 0.56
N VAL A 224 4.12 2.55 1.78
CA VAL A 224 4.08 1.19 2.34
C VAL A 224 3.12 0.34 1.52
N SER A 225 3.63 -0.70 0.88
CA SER A 225 2.83 -1.62 0.07
C SER A 225 1.90 -2.45 0.95
N VAL A 226 0.59 -2.25 0.77
CA VAL A 226 -0.46 -3.02 1.44
C VAL A 226 -0.42 -4.48 0.96
N GLU A 227 -0.05 -4.72 -0.30
CA GLU A 227 0.12 -6.06 -0.85
C GLU A 227 1.20 -6.84 -0.09
N ASN A 228 2.35 -6.22 0.17
CA ASN A 228 3.46 -6.83 0.88
C ASN A 228 3.09 -7.15 2.34
N VAL A 229 2.29 -6.29 2.97
CA VAL A 229 1.75 -6.57 4.30
C VAL A 229 0.79 -7.77 4.27
N GLY A 230 -0.07 -7.87 3.27
CA GLY A 230 -0.88 -9.08 3.08
C GLY A 230 -0.03 -10.32 2.81
N LEU A 231 1.07 -10.19 2.06
CA LEU A 231 1.95 -11.30 1.70
C LEU A 231 2.67 -11.85 2.93
N LEU A 232 3.03 -10.98 3.87
CA LEU A 232 3.57 -11.37 5.17
C LEU A 232 2.60 -12.30 5.92
N GLY A 233 1.30 -12.00 5.90
CA GLY A 233 0.29 -12.84 6.54
C GLY A 233 0.07 -14.18 5.82
N LEU A 234 0.21 -14.20 4.50
CA LEU A 234 0.09 -15.41 3.68
C LEU A 234 1.29 -16.34 3.83
N THR A 235 2.51 -15.80 3.72
CA THR A 235 3.78 -16.55 3.74
C THR A 235 4.29 -16.84 5.15
N ARG A 236 3.83 -16.08 6.14
CA ARG A 236 4.25 -16.14 7.55
C ARG A 236 5.75 -15.89 7.75
N VAL A 237 6.38 -15.15 6.84
CA VAL A 237 7.80 -14.81 6.91
C VAL A 237 7.97 -13.34 7.28
N GLY A 238 8.13 -13.06 8.58
CA GLY A 238 8.34 -11.70 9.13
C GLY A 238 9.80 -11.26 9.31
N SER A 239 10.74 -11.93 8.64
CA SER A 239 12.17 -11.65 8.82
C SER A 239 12.63 -10.42 8.05
N ARG A 240 13.28 -9.46 8.74
CA ARG A 240 13.87 -8.26 8.12
C ARG A 240 14.93 -8.59 7.07
N ARG A 241 15.68 -9.68 7.27
CA ARG A 241 16.75 -10.12 6.35
C ARG A 241 16.19 -10.46 4.97
N VAL A 242 14.99 -11.04 4.90
CA VAL A 242 14.33 -11.38 3.63
C VAL A 242 14.02 -10.12 2.84
N VAL A 243 13.53 -9.06 3.51
CA VAL A 243 13.26 -7.76 2.88
C VAL A 243 14.55 -7.09 2.40
N GLN A 244 15.63 -7.14 3.20
CA GLN A 244 16.94 -6.57 2.82
C GLN A 244 17.55 -7.27 1.60
N ILE A 245 17.54 -8.60 1.58
CA ILE A 245 18.03 -9.39 0.45
C ILE A 245 17.16 -9.14 -0.80
N SER A 246 15.84 -9.09 -0.63
CA SER A 246 14.90 -8.75 -1.71
C SER A 246 15.19 -7.37 -2.31
N ALA A 247 15.45 -6.35 -1.48
CA ALA A 247 15.83 -5.02 -1.96
C ALA A 247 17.14 -5.05 -2.78
N GLY A 248 18.14 -5.82 -2.34
CA GLY A 248 19.37 -6.03 -3.11
C GLY A 248 19.11 -6.66 -4.48
N PHE A 249 18.28 -7.70 -4.54
CA PHE A 249 17.86 -8.31 -5.80
C PHE A 249 17.07 -7.32 -6.68
N MET A 250 16.15 -6.53 -6.12
CA MET A 250 15.40 -5.52 -6.87
C MET A 250 16.34 -4.49 -7.52
N ILE A 251 17.34 -4.00 -6.79
CA ILE A 251 18.34 -3.06 -7.34
C ILE A 251 19.13 -3.73 -8.47
N PHE A 252 19.64 -4.94 -8.24
CA PHE A 252 20.40 -5.66 -9.25
C PHE A 252 19.58 -5.91 -10.53
N PHE A 253 18.38 -6.48 -10.38
CA PHE A 253 17.49 -6.80 -11.50
C PHE A 253 16.92 -5.55 -12.20
N SER A 254 16.85 -4.40 -11.52
CA SER A 254 16.44 -3.14 -12.17
C SER A 254 17.38 -2.71 -13.30
N THR A 255 18.66 -3.13 -13.24
CA THR A 255 19.63 -2.83 -14.29
C THR A 255 19.50 -3.73 -15.52
N LEU A 256 18.76 -4.84 -15.42
CA LEU A 256 18.58 -5.82 -16.48
C LEU A 256 17.28 -5.53 -17.24
N GLY A 257 17.36 -4.78 -18.33
CA GLY A 257 16.17 -4.32 -19.07
C GLY A 257 15.30 -5.47 -19.61
N LYS A 258 15.90 -6.57 -20.04
CA LYS A 258 15.17 -7.80 -20.43
C LYS A 258 14.39 -8.41 -19.28
N PHE A 259 14.95 -8.42 -18.07
CA PHE A 259 14.26 -8.91 -16.89
C PHE A 259 13.04 -8.02 -16.58
N GLY A 260 13.22 -6.69 -16.62
CA GLY A 260 12.10 -5.74 -16.51
C GLY A 260 11.00 -5.97 -17.56
N ALA A 261 11.38 -6.27 -18.82
CA ALA A 261 10.43 -6.59 -19.88
C ALA A 261 9.63 -7.88 -19.63
N VAL A 262 10.25 -8.90 -19.02
CA VAL A 262 9.53 -10.12 -18.60
C VAL A 262 8.49 -9.79 -17.53
N PHE A 263 8.82 -8.99 -16.52
CA PHE A 263 7.84 -8.57 -15.50
C PHE A 263 6.71 -7.72 -16.11
N ALA A 264 7.04 -6.84 -17.07
CA ALA A 264 6.04 -6.05 -17.80
C ALA A 264 5.12 -6.90 -18.70
N SER A 265 5.55 -8.11 -19.08
CA SER A 265 4.74 -9.05 -19.88
C SER A 265 3.68 -9.79 -19.06
N ILE A 266 3.80 -9.79 -17.72
CA ILE A 266 2.86 -10.47 -16.84
C ILE A 266 1.51 -9.73 -16.89
N PRO A 267 0.39 -10.40 -17.27
CA PRO A 267 -0.91 -9.76 -17.32
C PRO A 267 -1.34 -9.20 -15.96
N PHE A 268 -1.77 -7.94 -15.93
CA PHE A 268 -2.26 -7.28 -14.71
C PHE A 268 -3.37 -8.04 -13.96
N PRO A 269 -4.29 -8.77 -14.63
CA PRO A 269 -5.29 -9.61 -13.96
C PRO A 269 -4.72 -10.66 -13.00
N ILE A 270 -3.48 -11.13 -13.21
CA ILE A 270 -2.78 -12.04 -12.27
C ILE A 270 -2.52 -11.32 -10.94
N PHE A 271 -2.00 -10.09 -10.98
CA PHE A 271 -1.78 -9.27 -9.78
C PHE A 271 -3.11 -8.87 -9.13
N ALA A 272 -4.12 -8.53 -9.92
CA ALA A 272 -5.45 -8.20 -9.41
C ALA A 272 -6.07 -9.36 -8.60
N ALA A 273 -5.86 -10.61 -9.04
CA ALA A 273 -6.28 -11.80 -8.29
C ALA A 273 -5.53 -11.98 -6.96
N LEU A 274 -4.23 -11.69 -6.93
CA LEU A 274 -3.48 -11.63 -5.68
C LEU A 274 -4.04 -10.55 -4.74
N TYR A 275 -4.33 -9.36 -5.28
CA TYR A 275 -4.85 -8.24 -4.51
C TYR A 275 -6.16 -8.56 -3.80
N CYS A 276 -7.05 -9.34 -4.43
CA CYS A 276 -8.28 -9.83 -3.78
C CYS A 276 -7.99 -10.56 -2.46
N VAL A 277 -6.97 -11.42 -2.42
CA VAL A 277 -6.59 -12.20 -1.23
C VAL A 277 -5.81 -11.32 -0.24
N LEU A 278 -4.81 -10.60 -0.73
CA LEU A 278 -3.89 -9.83 0.11
C LEU A 278 -4.60 -8.66 0.81
N PHE A 279 -5.41 -7.89 0.09
CA PHE A 279 -6.18 -6.78 0.67
C PHE A 279 -7.27 -7.28 1.61
N GLY A 280 -7.92 -8.41 1.30
CA GLY A 280 -8.87 -9.06 2.20
C GLY A 280 -8.21 -9.48 3.52
N LEU A 281 -6.99 -10.01 3.47
CA LEU A 281 -6.23 -10.38 4.68
C LEU A 281 -5.87 -9.15 5.53
N VAL A 282 -5.40 -8.06 4.91
CA VAL A 282 -5.10 -6.81 5.64
C VAL A 282 -6.38 -6.23 6.25
N ALA A 283 -7.50 -6.28 5.54
CA ALA A 283 -8.79 -5.85 6.05
C ALA A 283 -9.20 -6.64 7.32
N ALA A 284 -9.07 -7.96 7.28
CA ALA A 284 -9.34 -8.84 8.42
C ALA A 284 -8.41 -8.55 9.61
N VAL A 285 -7.12 -8.25 9.36
CA VAL A 285 -6.19 -7.83 10.41
C VAL A 285 -6.64 -6.53 11.07
N GLY A 286 -7.16 -5.57 10.30
CA GLY A 286 -7.77 -4.36 10.83
C GLY A 286 -8.92 -4.65 11.80
N ILE A 287 -9.87 -5.48 11.36
CA ILE A 287 -11.02 -5.90 12.18
C ILE A 287 -10.55 -6.65 13.44
N SER A 288 -9.46 -7.43 13.36
CA SER A 288 -8.93 -8.16 14.51
C SER A 288 -8.51 -7.25 15.68
N PHE A 289 -8.20 -5.97 15.44
CA PHE A 289 -7.90 -5.02 16.53
C PHE A 289 -9.10 -4.74 17.43
N LEU A 290 -10.33 -5.00 16.97
CA LEU A 290 -11.54 -4.86 17.80
C LEU A 290 -11.56 -5.83 18.99
N GLN A 291 -10.80 -6.94 18.94
CA GLN A 291 -10.68 -7.88 20.07
C GLN A 291 -10.11 -7.22 21.34
N PHE A 292 -9.41 -6.07 21.20
CA PHE A 292 -8.85 -5.31 22.30
C PHE A 292 -9.84 -4.28 22.86
N THR A 293 -11.08 -4.27 22.36
CA THR A 293 -12.12 -3.29 22.68
C THR A 293 -13.41 -3.99 23.11
N ASN A 294 -14.25 -3.29 23.86
CA ASN A 294 -15.55 -3.80 24.28
C ASN A 294 -16.60 -3.58 23.19
N MET A 295 -16.85 -4.59 22.36
CA MET A 295 -17.82 -4.51 21.25
C MET A 295 -19.29 -4.68 21.69
N ASN A 296 -19.55 -4.91 22.99
CA ASN A 296 -20.92 -4.89 23.52
C ASN A 296 -21.44 -3.47 23.75
N SER A 297 -20.56 -2.46 23.73
CA SER A 297 -20.95 -1.06 23.85
C SER A 297 -21.50 -0.53 22.53
N MET A 298 -22.72 0.04 22.57
CA MET A 298 -23.37 0.63 21.41
C MET A 298 -22.56 1.80 20.82
N ARG A 299 -21.87 2.57 21.67
CA ARG A 299 -20.90 3.60 21.25
C ARG A 299 -19.83 3.03 20.31
N ASN A 300 -19.22 1.92 20.69
CA ASN A 300 -18.12 1.31 19.93
C ASN A 300 -18.63 0.71 18.60
N LEU A 301 -19.82 0.12 18.62
CA LEU A 301 -20.50 -0.37 17.41
C LEU A 301 -20.79 0.77 16.43
N ILE A 302 -21.35 1.90 16.91
CA ILE A 302 -21.61 3.08 16.07
C ILE A 302 -20.32 3.62 15.47
N ILE A 303 -19.28 3.83 16.28
CA ILE A 303 -17.99 4.38 15.79
C ILE A 303 -17.41 3.48 14.71
N THR A 304 -17.35 2.17 14.96
CA THR A 304 -16.77 1.21 14.02
C THR A 304 -17.58 1.13 12.73
N GLY A 305 -18.91 0.97 12.85
CA GLY A 305 -19.81 0.83 11.71
C GLY A 305 -19.86 2.09 10.84
N LEU A 306 -20.00 3.28 11.45
CA LEU A 306 -20.04 4.54 10.73
C LEU A 306 -18.70 4.82 10.04
N THR A 307 -17.58 4.52 10.70
CA THR A 307 -16.25 4.68 10.10
C THR A 307 -16.09 3.80 8.86
N LEU A 308 -16.41 2.50 8.95
CA LEU A 308 -16.30 1.59 7.80
C LEU A 308 -17.21 2.02 6.65
N PHE A 309 -18.46 2.38 6.96
CA PHE A 309 -19.44 2.76 5.95
C PHE A 309 -19.05 4.06 5.25
N LEU A 310 -18.76 5.13 6.00
CA LEU A 310 -18.37 6.42 5.43
C LEU A 310 -17.00 6.37 4.75
N GLY A 311 -16.07 5.56 5.28
CA GLY A 311 -14.77 5.33 4.69
C GLY A 311 -14.85 4.72 3.29
N ILE A 312 -15.88 3.94 2.97
CA ILE A 312 -16.07 3.40 1.62
C ILE A 312 -17.00 4.29 0.78
N SER A 313 -18.09 4.79 1.37
CA SER A 313 -19.14 5.50 0.63
C SER A 313 -18.69 6.88 0.12
N VAL A 314 -17.91 7.64 0.89
CA VAL A 314 -17.45 8.98 0.50
C VAL A 314 -16.47 8.91 -0.68
N PRO A 315 -15.42 8.07 -0.68
CA PRO A 315 -14.57 7.90 -1.86
C PRO A 315 -15.32 7.37 -3.08
N GLN A 316 -16.28 6.47 -2.88
CA GLN A 316 -17.11 5.96 -3.97
C GLN A 316 -17.96 7.07 -4.60
N PHE A 317 -18.58 7.92 -3.77
CA PHE A 317 -19.30 9.10 -4.24
C PHE A 317 -18.37 10.05 -5.01
N SER A 318 -17.19 10.36 -4.47
CA SER A 318 -16.21 11.24 -5.13
C SER A 318 -15.80 10.71 -6.51
N ASN A 319 -15.58 9.39 -6.64
CA ASN A 319 -15.18 8.76 -7.90
C ASN A 319 -16.31 8.75 -8.94
N GLN A 320 -17.53 8.44 -8.51
CA GLN A 320 -18.71 8.50 -9.39
C GLN A 320 -18.97 9.93 -9.86
N TYR A 321 -18.87 10.90 -8.95
CA TYR A 321 -19.03 12.32 -9.26
C TYR A 321 -17.99 12.80 -10.27
N TRP A 322 -16.72 12.40 -10.12
CA TRP A 322 -15.66 12.69 -11.09
C TRP A 322 -15.98 12.12 -12.48
N THR A 323 -16.49 10.89 -12.53
CA THR A 323 -16.83 10.21 -13.78
C THR A 323 -17.94 10.96 -14.53
N SER A 324 -18.97 11.44 -13.82
CA SER A 324 -20.10 12.15 -14.42
C SER A 324 -19.81 13.61 -14.77
N SER A 325 -19.14 14.34 -13.88
CA SER A 325 -19.00 15.81 -13.98
C SER A 325 -17.64 16.25 -14.53
N HIS A 326 -16.69 15.32 -14.71
CA HIS A 326 -15.30 15.57 -15.12
C HIS A 326 -14.50 16.51 -14.17
N HIS A 327 -14.99 16.70 -12.95
CA HIS A 327 -14.30 17.39 -11.86
C HIS A 327 -14.66 16.75 -10.51
N GLY A 328 -13.87 17.03 -9.48
CA GLY A 328 -14.13 16.53 -8.13
C GLY A 328 -15.28 17.27 -7.44
N PRO A 329 -15.84 16.71 -6.35
CA PRO A 329 -16.94 17.32 -5.62
C PRO A 329 -16.62 18.72 -5.09
N VAL A 330 -15.36 19.00 -4.76
CA VAL A 330 -14.89 20.35 -4.43
C VAL A 330 -14.44 21.04 -5.70
N HIS A 331 -15.18 22.07 -6.11
CA HIS A 331 -14.90 22.90 -7.28
C HIS A 331 -15.00 24.40 -6.96
N THR A 332 -13.88 24.97 -6.53
CA THR A 332 -13.70 26.42 -6.29
C THR A 332 -12.75 27.04 -7.32
N ASN A 333 -12.61 28.37 -7.34
CA ASN A 333 -11.62 29.05 -8.18
C ASN A 333 -10.16 28.73 -7.80
N ALA A 334 -9.93 28.13 -6.62
CA ALA A 334 -8.62 27.70 -6.15
C ALA A 334 -8.34 26.23 -6.54
N GLY A 335 -7.73 26.02 -7.71
CA GLY A 335 -7.43 24.68 -8.23
C GLY A 335 -6.57 23.81 -7.30
N TRP A 336 -5.62 24.42 -6.59
CA TRP A 336 -4.78 23.72 -5.60
C TRP A 336 -5.58 23.21 -4.40
N PHE A 337 -6.58 23.99 -3.95
CA PHE A 337 -7.46 23.63 -2.84
C PHE A 337 -8.41 22.50 -3.23
N ASN A 338 -8.95 22.58 -4.46
CA ASN A 338 -9.77 21.51 -5.03
C ASN A 338 -8.99 20.20 -5.08
N ALA A 339 -7.76 20.23 -5.63
CA ALA A 339 -6.91 19.05 -5.70
C ALA A 339 -6.65 18.48 -4.30
N PHE A 340 -6.33 19.34 -3.34
CA PHE A 340 -6.05 18.91 -1.97
C PHE A 340 -7.22 18.18 -1.32
N LEU A 341 -8.42 18.78 -1.30
CA LEU A 341 -9.60 18.18 -0.68
C LEU A 341 -10.12 16.97 -1.44
N ASN A 342 -10.15 17.02 -2.79
CA ASN A 342 -10.61 15.89 -3.59
C ASN A 342 -9.71 14.67 -3.41
N THR A 343 -8.39 14.84 -3.23
CA THR A 343 -7.48 13.72 -2.90
C THR A 343 -7.80 13.10 -1.54
N ILE A 344 -8.10 13.92 -0.52
CA ILE A 344 -8.47 13.44 0.81
C ILE A 344 -9.76 12.62 0.76
N PHE A 345 -10.81 13.16 0.11
CA PHE A 345 -12.09 12.46 -0.02
C PHE A 345 -12.01 11.19 -0.87
N SER A 346 -11.02 11.09 -1.75
CA SER A 346 -10.80 9.90 -2.56
C SER A 346 -10.06 8.77 -1.83
N SER A 347 -9.52 9.00 -0.63
CA SER A 347 -8.82 7.97 0.16
C SER A 347 -9.72 7.37 1.25
N PRO A 348 -10.07 6.08 1.16
CA PRO A 348 -10.90 5.41 2.15
C PRO A 348 -10.31 5.41 3.56
N ALA A 349 -9.01 5.13 3.69
CA ALA A 349 -8.33 5.12 4.98
C ALA A 349 -8.28 6.52 5.60
N THR A 350 -8.10 7.56 4.80
CA THR A 350 -8.03 8.95 5.27
C THR A 350 -9.39 9.43 5.76
N VAL A 351 -10.45 9.21 4.98
CA VAL A 351 -11.83 9.51 5.41
C VAL A 351 -12.17 8.72 6.68
N GLY A 352 -11.85 7.42 6.70
CA GLY A 352 -12.04 6.58 7.87
C GLY A 352 -11.30 7.12 9.10
N LEU A 353 -10.06 7.57 8.95
CA LEU A 353 -9.29 8.13 10.07
C LEU A 353 -9.94 9.40 10.62
N ILE A 354 -10.38 10.31 9.74
CA ILE A 354 -11.05 11.55 10.13
C ILE A 354 -12.30 11.21 10.95
N VAL A 355 -13.18 10.34 10.43
CA VAL A 355 -14.42 9.94 11.12
C VAL A 355 -14.12 9.24 12.45
N ALA A 356 -13.22 8.25 12.46
CA ALA A 356 -12.88 7.50 13.65
C ALA A 356 -12.29 8.37 14.76
N VAL A 357 -11.34 9.24 14.41
CA VAL A 357 -10.67 10.12 15.38
C VAL A 357 -11.65 11.16 15.92
N LEU A 358 -12.50 11.75 15.07
CA LEU A 358 -13.50 12.71 15.51
C LEU A 358 -14.49 12.05 16.48
N LEU A 359 -15.10 10.92 16.11
CA LEU A 359 -16.11 10.29 16.95
C LEU A 359 -15.53 9.71 18.25
N ASP A 360 -14.38 9.04 18.17
CA ASP A 360 -13.79 8.40 19.36
C ASP A 360 -13.25 9.41 20.38
N ASN A 361 -12.89 10.63 19.96
CA ASN A 361 -12.42 11.69 20.86
C ASN A 361 -13.49 12.72 21.24
N THR A 362 -14.69 12.67 20.67
CA THR A 362 -15.82 13.55 21.04
C THR A 362 -16.89 12.83 21.86
N LEU A 363 -17.17 11.56 21.54
CA LEU A 363 -18.21 10.78 22.23
C LEU A 363 -17.68 10.18 23.53
N GLU A 364 -18.17 10.69 24.66
CA GLU A 364 -18.04 10.14 26.03
C GLU A 364 -16.65 9.57 26.40
N VAL A 365 -15.59 10.31 26.04
CA VAL A 365 -14.20 9.84 26.14
C VAL A 365 -13.80 9.39 27.56
N GLU A 366 -14.21 10.15 28.57
CA GLU A 366 -13.78 9.91 29.96
C GLU A 366 -14.33 8.59 30.52
N ARG A 367 -15.59 8.27 30.20
CA ARG A 367 -16.26 7.05 30.65
C ARG A 367 -15.80 5.82 29.86
N SER A 368 -15.43 5.99 28.59
CA SER A 368 -15.15 4.89 27.67
C SER A 368 -13.66 4.51 27.55
N LYS A 369 -12.77 5.02 28.42
CA LYS A 369 -11.32 4.75 28.36
C LYS A 369 -10.99 3.24 28.34
N LYS A 370 -11.68 2.44 29.16
CA LYS A 370 -11.49 0.97 29.19
C LYS A 370 -12.07 0.32 27.94
N ASP A 371 -13.27 0.72 27.53
CA ASP A 371 -14.01 0.10 26.43
C ASP A 371 -13.33 0.29 25.07
N ARG A 372 -12.64 1.42 24.83
CA ARG A 372 -11.95 1.68 23.56
C ARG A 372 -10.56 1.03 23.44
N GLY A 373 -10.15 0.22 24.43
CA GLY A 373 -8.90 -0.56 24.41
C GLY A 373 -7.63 0.19 24.82
N MET A 374 -7.74 1.39 25.41
CA MET A 374 -6.57 2.17 25.82
C MET A 374 -5.68 1.48 26.87
N PRO A 375 -6.19 0.76 27.89
CA PRO A 375 -5.34 0.11 28.89
C PRO A 375 -4.33 -0.88 28.28
N TRP A 376 -4.72 -1.57 27.21
CA TRP A 376 -3.82 -2.44 26.46
C TRP A 376 -2.83 -1.63 25.61
N TRP A 377 -3.31 -0.57 24.95
CA TRP A 377 -2.50 0.25 24.04
C TRP A 377 -1.42 1.08 24.72
N VAL A 378 -1.66 1.59 25.93
CA VAL A 378 -0.77 2.53 26.64
C VAL A 378 0.66 1.98 26.77
N LYS A 379 0.80 0.66 27.02
CA LYS A 379 2.10 -0.02 27.16
C LYS A 379 2.97 0.08 25.91
N PHE A 380 2.35 0.23 24.73
CA PHE A 380 3.05 0.26 23.45
C PHE A 380 3.22 1.68 22.90
N ARG A 381 2.79 2.71 23.62
CA ARG A 381 2.91 4.10 23.14
C ARG A 381 4.34 4.63 23.26
N THR A 382 5.03 4.22 24.31
CA THR A 382 6.43 4.62 24.58
C THR A 382 7.37 3.55 24.05
N PHE A 383 8.50 3.98 23.47
CA PHE A 383 9.49 3.03 22.95
C PHE A 383 10.02 2.12 24.07
N ARG A 384 10.28 2.69 25.26
CA ARG A 384 10.72 1.97 26.46
C ARG A 384 9.60 1.25 27.22
N GLY A 385 8.37 1.23 26.69
CA GLY A 385 7.22 0.60 27.36
C GLY A 385 7.23 -0.93 27.34
N ASP A 386 7.91 -1.54 26.37
CA ASP A 386 8.10 -2.99 26.25
C ASP A 386 9.53 -3.26 25.74
N ASN A 387 10.29 -4.09 26.47
CA ASN A 387 11.69 -4.41 26.12
C ASN A 387 11.82 -5.06 24.74
N ARG A 388 10.77 -5.74 24.25
CA ARG A 388 10.76 -6.36 22.92
C ARG A 388 10.77 -5.31 21.79
N ASN A 389 10.41 -4.05 22.07
CA ASN A 389 10.46 -2.99 21.07
C ASN A 389 11.89 -2.77 20.55
N GLU A 390 12.91 -2.93 21.40
CA GLU A 390 14.30 -2.81 20.99
C GLU A 390 14.67 -3.91 19.98
N GLU A 391 14.28 -5.14 20.26
CA GLU A 391 14.49 -6.25 19.32
C GLU A 391 13.79 -5.98 17.98
N PHE A 392 12.53 -5.52 18.01
CA PHE A 392 11.70 -5.35 16.81
C PHE A 392 11.98 -4.08 15.99
N TYR A 393 12.51 -3.03 16.60
CA TYR A 393 12.58 -1.71 15.96
C TYR A 393 13.96 -1.04 15.99
N THR A 394 14.99 -1.77 16.40
CA THR A 394 16.38 -1.37 16.18
C THR A 394 16.72 -1.26 14.70
N LEU A 395 17.40 -0.18 14.34
CA LEU A 395 17.97 0.04 13.00
C LEU A 395 19.26 -0.77 12.82
N PRO A 396 19.56 -1.21 11.58
CA PRO A 396 20.81 -1.90 11.26
C PRO A 396 22.01 -0.98 11.41
N PHE A 397 23.22 -1.55 11.44
CA PHE A 397 24.51 -0.82 11.42
C PHE A 397 24.65 0.25 12.52
N ASN A 398 24.02 0.07 13.69
CA ASN A 398 24.02 1.05 14.78
C ASN A 398 23.49 2.46 14.39
N LEU A 399 22.66 2.55 13.34
CA LEU A 399 22.01 3.81 12.94
C LEU A 399 21.13 4.41 14.05
N ASN A 400 20.78 3.62 15.08
CA ASN A 400 20.11 4.12 16.29
C ASN A 400 20.92 5.20 17.02
N ARG A 401 22.24 5.30 16.83
CA ARG A 401 23.06 6.39 17.39
C ARG A 401 22.73 7.74 16.76
N PHE A 402 22.39 7.76 15.48
CA PHE A 402 22.03 8.97 14.74
C PHE A 402 20.54 9.29 14.85
N PHE A 403 19.71 8.28 15.10
CA PHE A 403 18.26 8.42 15.31
C PHE A 403 17.84 7.77 16.63
N PRO A 404 18.24 8.33 17.78
CA PRO A 404 17.98 7.74 19.09
C PRO A 404 16.48 7.66 19.37
N PRO A 405 15.98 6.54 19.95
CA PRO A 405 14.59 6.45 20.37
C PRO A 405 14.37 7.37 21.59
N THR A 406 13.73 8.50 21.35
CA THR A 406 13.28 9.43 22.41
C THR A 406 11.87 9.08 22.87
#